data_AF-A0A9N9KSG7-F1
#
_entry.id   AF-A0A9N9KSG7-F1
#
_cell.length_a   1.000
_cell.length_b   1.000
_cell.length_c   1.000
_cell.angle_alpha   90.00
_cell.angle_beta   90.00
_cell.angle_gamma   90.00
#
_symmetry.space_group_name_H-M   'P 1'
#
loop_
_entity.id
_entity.type
_entity.pdbx_description
1 polymer ?
#
loop_
_entity_poly.entity_id
_entity_poly.type
_entity_poly.pdbx_seq_one_letter_code
_entity_poly.pdbx_strand_id
1 'polypeptide(L)'
;MHSKVLLAALATVPLVAAHGKVAVVCGDMGGNTTALGITGGDVPDRGPNKVTETDTTTFNGKNIKSNGLGKTTGQGKNTATMVKAAMAQSGATLPQVAPGGTMAGVFHIVTTDGAGPVRVMIDETATGQFAAGKEAQVLQQVPGNRGNIAQTNNSANQKAANKGARALMERALTSMGLIQKRAGNVDTDNPFLIKIPADTKCTGAVDGMTNVCMAKIANENNAGPFGGVVMFQIAEGATATKQAPEGCGMMGGAAAAPAAAAAKKAQRSFEA
;
A
#
# COMPACT_ATOMS: atom_id res chain seq x y z
N MET A 1 53.03 18.83 -18.37
CA MET A 1 52.58 17.74 -17.46
C MET A 1 51.26 18.18 -16.83
N HIS A 2 50.14 17.66 -17.32
CA HIS A 2 48.80 18.05 -16.86
C HIS A 2 48.12 16.81 -16.27
N SER A 3 48.05 16.76 -14.95
CA SER A 3 47.32 15.72 -14.24
C SER A 3 45.84 16.07 -14.27
N LYS A 4 45.06 15.39 -15.12
CA LYS A 4 43.60 15.46 -15.09
C LYS A 4 43.11 14.41 -14.10
N VAL A 5 42.88 14.83 -12.86
CA VAL A 5 42.14 14.04 -11.89
C VAL A 5 40.66 14.10 -12.28
N LEU A 6 40.14 13.01 -12.84
CA LEU A 6 38.71 12.81 -13.03
C LEU A 6 38.13 12.30 -11.70
N LEU A 7 37.50 13.18 -10.92
CA LEU A 7 36.58 12.77 -9.86
C LEU A 7 35.34 12.17 -10.52
N ALA A 8 35.22 10.85 -10.49
CA ALA A 8 33.97 10.17 -10.78
C ALA A 8 33.00 10.40 -9.61
N ALA A 9 32.12 11.39 -9.73
CA ALA A 9 30.98 11.55 -8.83
C ALA A 9 30.01 10.38 -9.07
N LEU A 10 30.06 9.38 -8.21
CA LEU A 10 29.09 8.28 -8.19
C LEU A 10 27.75 8.85 -7.69
N ALA A 11 26.90 9.29 -8.61
CA ALA A 11 25.55 9.70 -8.29
C ALA A 11 24.78 8.48 -7.75
N THR A 12 24.68 8.38 -6.42
CA THR A 12 23.80 7.41 -5.76
C THR A 12 22.36 7.87 -5.97
N VAL A 13 21.76 7.47 -7.09
CA VAL A 13 20.32 7.58 -7.27
C VAL A 13 19.70 6.51 -6.38
N PRO A 14 18.92 6.86 -5.33
CA PRO A 14 18.16 5.86 -4.61
C PRO A 14 17.06 5.37 -5.56
N LEU A 15 17.34 4.30 -6.30
CA LEU A 15 16.32 3.48 -6.94
C LEU A 15 15.54 2.81 -5.82
N VAL A 16 14.50 3.50 -5.35
CA VAL A 16 13.50 2.90 -4.46
C VAL A 16 12.68 1.92 -5.31
N ALA A 17 12.89 0.65 -4.99
CA ALA A 17 12.57 -0.53 -5.76
C ALA A 17 11.35 -1.22 -5.12
N ALA A 18 10.14 -1.08 -5.70
CA ALA A 18 8.79 -1.34 -5.13
C ALA A 18 8.65 -2.22 -3.88
N HIS A 19 7.90 -1.70 -2.89
CA HIS A 19 7.82 -2.34 -1.58
C HIS A 19 6.41 -2.86 -1.21
N GLY A 20 5.34 -2.36 -1.86
CA GLY A 20 3.98 -2.88 -1.67
C GLY A 20 2.90 -2.11 -2.43
N LYS A 21 1.86 -2.79 -2.91
CA LYS A 21 0.79 -2.24 -3.77
C LYS A 21 -0.61 -2.61 -3.29
N VAL A 22 -1.59 -1.77 -3.60
CA VAL A 22 -3.01 -2.09 -3.41
C VAL A 22 -3.48 -2.87 -4.66
N ALA A 23 -3.60 -4.18 -4.52
CA ALA A 23 -3.85 -5.09 -5.64
C ALA A 23 -5.33 -5.08 -6.05
N VAL A 24 -6.23 -5.16 -5.07
CA VAL A 24 -7.68 -5.11 -5.29
C VAL A 24 -8.37 -4.45 -4.10
N VAL A 25 -9.47 -3.74 -4.36
CA VAL A 25 -10.39 -3.19 -3.36
C VAL A 25 -11.82 -3.44 -3.82
N CYS A 26 -12.70 -3.76 -2.87
CA CYS A 26 -14.12 -4.03 -3.11
C CYS A 26 -14.96 -3.30 -2.06
N GLY A 27 -16.18 -2.94 -2.45
CA GLY A 27 -17.14 -2.25 -1.58
C GLY A 27 -18.16 -3.22 -0.99
N ASP A 28 -18.71 -2.91 0.17
CA ASP A 28 -19.68 -3.78 0.88
C ASP A 28 -21.02 -3.94 0.15
N MET A 29 -21.29 -3.10 -0.84
CA MET A 29 -22.42 -3.21 -1.76
C MET A 29 -22.01 -3.80 -3.13
N GLY A 30 -20.83 -4.41 -3.21
CA GLY A 30 -20.28 -5.05 -4.41
C GLY A 30 -19.35 -4.13 -5.20
N GLY A 31 -19.00 -4.59 -6.42
CA GLY A 31 -18.01 -3.93 -7.27
C GLY A 31 -16.58 -4.05 -6.74
N ASN A 32 -15.62 -3.85 -7.64
CA ASN A 32 -14.20 -3.97 -7.33
C ASN A 32 -13.35 -3.07 -8.23
N THR A 33 -12.14 -2.78 -7.78
CA THR A 33 -11.14 -2.00 -8.53
C THR A 33 -9.73 -2.39 -8.13
N THR A 34 -8.76 -2.04 -8.97
CA THR A 34 -7.34 -2.03 -8.61
C THR A 34 -6.89 -0.59 -8.36
N ALA A 35 -5.70 -0.38 -7.80
CA ALA A 35 -5.18 0.99 -7.72
C ALA A 35 -4.84 1.56 -9.10
N LEU A 36 -4.90 2.90 -9.21
CA LEU A 36 -4.50 3.60 -10.42
C LEU A 36 -3.02 3.33 -10.74
N GLY A 37 -2.73 3.08 -12.01
CA GLY A 37 -1.38 2.85 -12.51
C GLY A 37 -0.83 1.44 -12.28
N ILE A 38 -1.64 0.52 -11.74
CA ILE A 38 -1.31 -0.90 -11.62
C ILE A 38 -1.58 -1.60 -12.97
N THR A 39 -0.61 -2.34 -13.47
CA THR A 39 -0.73 -3.25 -14.62
C THR A 39 -0.81 -4.69 -14.11
N GLY A 40 -1.98 -5.09 -13.60
CA GLY A 40 -2.19 -6.43 -13.06
C GLY A 40 -1.76 -7.56 -14.02
N GLY A 41 -1.35 -8.72 -13.50
CA GLY A 41 -1.00 -9.94 -14.26
C GLY A 41 0.24 -9.87 -15.17
N ASP A 42 0.65 -8.68 -15.61
CA ASP A 42 1.73 -8.49 -16.59
C ASP A 42 3.11 -8.29 -15.93
N VAL A 43 3.14 -8.07 -14.62
CA VAL A 43 4.38 -7.89 -13.83
C VAL A 43 4.70 -9.21 -13.13
N PRO A 44 5.85 -9.85 -13.43
CA PRO A 44 6.24 -11.09 -12.77
C PRO A 44 6.29 -10.92 -11.25
N ASP A 45 5.68 -11.84 -10.50
CA ASP A 45 5.71 -11.83 -9.02
C ASP A 45 7.13 -12.07 -8.47
N ARG A 46 7.99 -12.71 -9.28
CA ARG A 46 9.36 -13.07 -8.90
C ARG A 46 10.37 -12.76 -9.99
N GLY A 47 11.46 -12.09 -9.64
CA GLY A 47 12.51 -11.74 -10.59
C GLY A 47 13.35 -10.55 -10.13
N PRO A 48 14.22 -10.02 -11.00
CA PRO A 48 14.93 -8.78 -10.72
C PRO A 48 13.94 -7.63 -10.48
N ASN A 49 14.17 -6.90 -9.40
CA ASN A 49 13.50 -5.67 -9.02
C ASN A 49 12.94 -4.84 -10.20
N LYS A 50 13.79 -4.41 -11.15
CA LYS A 50 13.36 -3.62 -12.33
C LYS A 50 12.24 -4.22 -13.20
N VAL A 51 11.93 -5.51 -13.10
CA VAL A 51 10.85 -6.19 -13.84
C VAL A 51 9.65 -6.56 -12.98
N THR A 52 9.81 -6.70 -11.66
CA THR A 52 8.72 -7.06 -10.73
C THR A 52 8.09 -5.84 -10.05
N GLU A 53 8.61 -4.65 -10.32
CA GLU A 53 8.39 -3.45 -9.50
C GLU A 53 7.73 -2.28 -10.23
N THR A 54 7.24 -2.50 -11.44
CA THR A 54 6.61 -1.46 -12.26
C THR A 54 5.26 -1.01 -11.72
N ASP A 55 4.66 -1.82 -10.83
CA ASP A 55 3.28 -1.70 -10.33
C ASP A 55 3.16 -1.14 -8.92
N THR A 56 4.17 -0.51 -8.34
CA THR A 56 3.99 0.12 -7.01
C THR A 56 3.83 1.62 -7.14
N THR A 57 2.73 2.12 -6.60
CA THR A 57 2.53 3.57 -6.50
C THR A 57 3.40 4.13 -5.38
N THR A 58 4.20 5.12 -5.73
CA THR A 58 4.97 5.94 -4.79
C THR A 58 4.40 7.35 -4.72
N PHE A 59 4.35 7.92 -3.51
CA PHE A 59 3.94 9.31 -3.30
C PHE A 59 5.14 10.20 -2.95
N ASN A 60 5.09 11.47 -3.35
CA ASN A 60 6.20 12.41 -3.20
C ASN A 60 6.49 12.84 -1.74
N GLY A 61 5.69 12.40 -0.76
CA GLY A 61 5.89 12.74 0.65
C GLY A 61 5.12 11.82 1.59
N LYS A 62 5.69 11.57 2.77
CA LYS A 62 5.19 10.60 3.76
C LYS A 62 3.84 10.96 4.37
N ASN A 63 3.49 12.24 4.35
CA ASN A 63 2.21 12.70 4.86
C ASN A 63 1.08 12.15 3.99
N ILE A 64 0.25 11.26 4.54
CA ILE A 64 -0.89 10.69 3.82
C ILE A 64 -1.80 11.77 3.21
N LYS A 65 -1.95 12.93 3.87
CA LYS A 65 -2.78 14.06 3.42
C LYS A 65 -2.20 14.82 2.24
N SER A 66 -1.00 14.47 1.77
CA SER A 66 -0.44 15.09 0.56
C SER A 66 -1.31 14.84 -0.67
N ASN A 67 -1.54 15.89 -1.45
CA ASN A 67 -2.29 15.83 -2.69
C ASN A 67 -1.55 15.06 -3.79
N GLY A 68 -2.33 14.58 -4.76
CA GLY A 68 -1.85 13.87 -5.94
C GLY A 68 -2.02 12.35 -5.87
N LEU A 69 -2.00 11.74 -7.05
CA LEU A 69 -2.35 10.32 -7.25
C LEU A 69 -1.15 9.38 -7.20
N GLY A 70 0.05 9.93 -6.94
CA GLY A 70 1.30 9.19 -6.98
C GLY A 70 1.80 8.90 -8.40
N LYS A 71 2.79 8.03 -8.48
CA LYS A 71 3.36 7.54 -9.75
C LYS A 71 3.81 6.10 -9.59
N THR A 72 3.74 5.32 -10.66
CA THR A 72 4.37 4.00 -10.75
C THR A 72 5.60 4.07 -11.64
N THR A 73 6.53 3.13 -11.48
CA THR A 73 7.72 3.04 -12.34
C THR A 73 7.35 2.62 -13.76
N GLY A 74 6.31 1.79 -13.92
CA GLY A 74 5.83 1.32 -15.22
C GLY A 74 5.04 2.35 -16.02
N GLN A 75 4.10 3.04 -15.36
CA GLN A 75 3.14 3.94 -16.03
C GLN A 75 3.45 5.42 -15.84
N GLY A 76 4.47 5.77 -15.04
CA GLY A 76 4.78 7.14 -14.71
C GLY A 76 3.74 7.76 -13.78
N LYS A 77 3.43 9.05 -13.96
CA LYS A 77 2.52 9.78 -13.06
C LYS A 77 1.09 9.24 -13.20
N ASN A 78 0.48 8.86 -12.09
CA ASN A 78 -0.89 8.38 -12.08
C ASN A 78 -1.86 9.53 -12.42
N THR A 79 -2.85 9.23 -13.25
CA THR A 79 -3.93 10.15 -13.62
C THR A 79 -5.28 9.54 -13.29
N ALA A 80 -6.30 10.37 -13.07
CA ALA A 80 -7.66 9.90 -12.82
C ALA A 80 -8.18 9.02 -13.98
N THR A 81 -7.73 9.28 -15.22
CA THR A 81 -8.11 8.52 -16.40
C THR A 81 -7.58 7.08 -16.43
N MET A 82 -6.64 6.73 -15.54
CA MET A 82 -6.18 5.35 -15.40
C MET A 82 -7.25 4.44 -14.77
N VAL A 83 -8.38 4.99 -14.32
CA VAL A 83 -9.51 4.21 -13.82
C VAL A 83 -10.06 3.23 -14.85
N LYS A 84 -10.01 3.56 -16.15
CA LYS A 84 -10.41 2.63 -17.22
C LYS A 84 -9.55 1.37 -17.23
N ALA A 85 -8.23 1.52 -17.07
CA ALA A 85 -7.31 0.38 -16.98
C ALA A 85 -7.55 -0.42 -15.70
N ALA A 86 -7.79 0.26 -14.57
CA ALA A 86 -8.11 -0.40 -13.31
C ALA A 86 -9.41 -1.23 -13.39
N MET A 87 -10.47 -0.67 -13.97
CA MET A 87 -11.74 -1.38 -14.19
C MET A 87 -11.62 -2.50 -15.21
N ALA A 88 -10.78 -2.36 -16.25
CA ALA A 88 -10.53 -3.46 -17.18
C ALA A 88 -9.91 -4.70 -16.49
N GLN A 89 -9.19 -4.51 -15.37
CA GLN A 89 -8.59 -5.59 -14.59
C GLN A 89 -9.53 -6.18 -13.53
N SER A 90 -10.49 -5.40 -13.02
CA SER A 90 -11.31 -5.80 -11.88
C SER A 90 -12.75 -6.15 -12.27
N GLY A 91 -13.34 -5.43 -13.23
CA GLY A 91 -14.74 -5.54 -13.61
C GLY A 91 -15.36 -4.19 -13.97
N ALA A 92 -16.59 -4.21 -14.49
CA ALA A 92 -17.26 -3.03 -15.03
C ALA A 92 -17.79 -2.04 -13.97
N THR A 93 -17.81 -2.43 -12.70
CA THR A 93 -18.47 -1.66 -11.63
C THR A 93 -17.44 -1.30 -10.56
N LEU A 94 -17.27 0.00 -10.31
CA LEU A 94 -16.46 0.50 -9.19
C LEU A 94 -16.99 -0.03 -7.84
N PRO A 95 -16.13 -0.14 -6.81
CA PRO A 95 -16.57 -0.45 -5.45
C PRO A 95 -17.74 0.43 -5.03
N GLN A 96 -18.83 -0.24 -4.64
CA GLN A 96 -20.05 0.39 -4.12
C GLN A 96 -20.04 0.28 -2.61
N VAL A 97 -20.17 1.41 -1.91
CA VAL A 97 -20.09 1.44 -0.45
C VAL A 97 -21.34 2.06 0.13
N ALA A 98 -21.99 1.41 1.10
CA ALA A 98 -23.09 2.04 1.82
C ALA A 98 -22.60 3.25 2.66
N PRO A 99 -23.44 4.25 2.96
CA PRO A 99 -23.07 5.32 3.90
C PRO A 99 -22.64 4.74 5.26
N GLY A 100 -21.37 4.97 5.64
CA GLY A 100 -20.80 4.42 6.87
C GLY A 100 -20.38 2.95 6.76
N GLY A 101 -20.42 2.41 5.54
CA GLY A 101 -20.06 1.04 5.18
C GLY A 101 -18.56 0.78 5.20
N THR A 102 -18.16 -0.32 4.54
CA THR A 102 -16.77 -0.77 4.49
C THR A 102 -16.26 -1.02 3.08
N MET A 103 -14.96 -0.85 2.91
CA MET A 103 -14.23 -1.42 1.78
C MET A 103 -13.21 -2.42 2.31
N ALA A 104 -13.09 -3.57 1.65
CA ALA A 104 -12.00 -4.52 1.89
C ALA A 104 -11.06 -4.54 0.70
N GLY A 105 -9.81 -4.90 0.93
CA GLY A 105 -8.85 -5.03 -0.15
C GLY A 105 -7.67 -5.90 0.21
N VAL A 106 -6.83 -6.13 -0.79
CA VAL A 106 -5.58 -6.87 -0.67
C VAL A 106 -4.43 -5.90 -0.89
N PHE A 107 -3.55 -5.83 0.10
CA PHE A 107 -2.28 -5.14 -0.01
C PHE A 107 -1.19 -6.19 -0.27
N HIS A 108 -0.64 -6.17 -1.48
CA HIS A 108 0.40 -7.09 -1.90
C HIS A 108 1.76 -6.51 -1.52
N ILE A 109 2.47 -7.20 -0.63
CA ILE A 109 3.80 -6.79 -0.17
C ILE A 109 4.83 -7.57 -1.00
N VAL A 110 5.60 -6.83 -1.81
CA VAL A 110 6.67 -7.41 -2.63
C VAL A 110 7.92 -7.61 -1.78
N THR A 111 8.40 -6.54 -1.13
CA THR A 111 9.63 -6.57 -0.32
C THR A 111 9.38 -6.26 1.15
N THR A 112 10.34 -6.64 2.00
CA THR A 112 10.25 -6.49 3.46
C THR A 112 9.99 -5.07 3.94
N ASP A 113 10.13 -4.03 3.12
CA ASP A 113 10.09 -2.62 3.49
C ASP A 113 8.90 -1.83 2.91
N GLY A 114 7.86 -2.51 2.42
CA GLY A 114 6.61 -1.83 2.02
C GLY A 114 5.38 -2.41 2.65
N ALA A 115 5.58 -3.05 3.79
CA ALA A 115 4.53 -3.51 4.66
C ALA A 115 3.73 -2.35 5.27
N GLY A 116 2.76 -2.67 6.11
CA GLY A 116 1.98 -1.67 6.84
C GLY A 116 2.71 -1.05 8.05
N PRO A 117 1.97 -0.33 8.91
CA PRO A 117 0.54 -0.06 8.79
C PRO A 117 0.22 0.97 7.70
N VAL A 118 -0.96 0.88 7.12
CA VAL A 118 -1.49 1.83 6.12
C VAL A 118 -2.42 2.86 6.74
N ARG A 119 -2.51 4.05 6.15
CA ARG A 119 -3.55 5.03 6.43
C ARG A 119 -4.36 5.30 5.17
N VAL A 120 -5.59 5.79 5.36
CA VAL A 120 -6.52 6.00 4.25
C VAL A 120 -7.13 7.39 4.30
N MET A 121 -6.92 8.17 3.23
CA MET A 121 -7.54 9.48 3.03
C MET A 121 -8.53 9.42 1.87
N ILE A 122 -9.71 9.99 2.08
CA ILE A 122 -10.80 10.07 1.11
C ILE A 122 -10.86 11.48 0.55
N ASP A 123 -10.84 11.58 -0.76
CA ASP A 123 -11.17 12.80 -1.51
C ASP A 123 -12.56 12.63 -2.15
N GLU A 124 -13.51 13.42 -1.66
CA GLU A 124 -14.91 13.47 -2.09
C GLU A 124 -15.10 14.06 -3.50
N THR A 125 -14.09 14.74 -4.03
CA THR A 125 -14.14 15.41 -5.33
C THR A 125 -13.51 14.61 -6.47
N ALA A 126 -12.84 13.50 -6.15
CA ALA A 126 -12.05 12.69 -7.09
C ALA A 126 -11.06 13.52 -7.95
N THR A 127 -10.42 14.53 -7.35
CA THR A 127 -9.42 15.38 -8.02
C THR A 127 -8.00 15.13 -7.49
N GLY A 128 -7.84 14.27 -6.48
CA GLY A 128 -6.59 14.00 -5.78
C GLY A 128 -6.26 15.01 -4.68
N GLN A 129 -7.27 15.74 -4.16
CA GLN A 129 -7.12 16.77 -3.13
C GLN A 129 -7.25 16.22 -1.70
N PHE A 130 -6.42 15.22 -1.37
CA PHE A 130 -6.45 14.52 -0.08
C PHE A 130 -6.17 15.41 1.14
N ALA A 131 -5.58 16.60 0.97
CA ALA A 131 -5.31 17.54 2.06
C ALA A 131 -6.59 18.08 2.70
N ALA A 132 -7.63 18.27 1.89
CA ALA A 132 -8.97 18.66 2.34
C ALA A 132 -9.88 17.44 2.61
N GLY A 133 -9.33 16.23 2.45
CA GLY A 133 -10.05 14.98 2.55
C GLY A 133 -10.36 14.53 3.96
N LYS A 134 -11.15 13.46 4.06
CA LYS A 134 -11.53 12.81 5.32
C LYS A 134 -10.66 11.58 5.54
N GLU A 135 -10.26 11.32 6.78
CA GLU A 135 -9.53 10.10 7.12
C GLU A 135 -10.50 8.96 7.40
N ALA A 136 -10.29 7.81 6.76
CA ALA A 136 -11.08 6.61 6.99
C ALA A 136 -10.46 5.76 8.10
N GLN A 137 -11.29 5.06 8.87
CA GLN A 137 -10.80 4.17 9.92
C GLN A 137 -10.36 2.84 9.31
N VAL A 138 -9.12 2.41 9.58
CA VAL A 138 -8.67 1.06 9.22
C VAL A 138 -9.06 0.09 10.33
N LEU A 139 -9.98 -0.83 10.04
CA LEU A 139 -10.48 -1.84 10.98
C LEU A 139 -9.56 -3.07 11.04
N GLN A 140 -8.99 -3.46 9.89
CA GLN A 140 -7.99 -4.53 9.79
C GLN A 140 -6.78 -3.99 9.06
N GLN A 141 -5.62 -4.03 9.73
CA GLN A 141 -4.37 -3.48 9.23
C GLN A 141 -3.59 -4.43 8.34
N VAL A 142 -2.84 -3.84 7.40
CA VAL A 142 -1.75 -4.53 6.71
C VAL A 142 -0.64 -4.78 7.73
N PRO A 143 -0.12 -6.01 7.86
CA PRO A 143 0.92 -6.33 8.82
C PRO A 143 2.20 -5.54 8.50
N GLY A 144 2.97 -5.23 9.53
CA GLY A 144 4.22 -4.49 9.42
C GLY A 144 4.42 -3.52 10.58
N ASN A 145 5.65 -3.03 10.71
CA ASN A 145 6.04 -2.03 11.67
C ASN A 145 6.86 -0.95 10.95
N ARG A 146 6.32 0.27 10.86
CA ARG A 146 6.93 1.40 10.14
C ARG A 146 7.34 1.02 8.70
N GLY A 147 6.44 0.34 7.99
CA GLY A 147 6.70 -0.11 6.63
C GLY A 147 7.47 -1.43 6.53
N ASN A 148 7.94 -2.01 7.63
CA ASN A 148 8.80 -3.20 7.58
C ASN A 148 8.09 -4.47 8.08
N ILE A 149 8.28 -5.59 7.38
CA ILE A 149 7.84 -6.94 7.80
C ILE A 149 9.03 -7.90 7.81
N ALA A 150 8.99 -8.86 8.72
CA ALA A 150 9.97 -9.93 8.74
C ALA A 150 9.81 -10.79 7.48
N GLN A 151 10.93 -11.16 6.87
CA GLN A 151 10.91 -12.18 5.84
C GLN A 151 10.57 -13.52 6.49
N THR A 152 9.40 -14.07 6.16
CA THR A 152 9.04 -15.42 6.61
C THR A 152 10.00 -16.41 5.95
N ASN A 153 10.47 -17.40 6.71
CA ASN A 153 11.55 -18.32 6.31
C ASN A 153 11.12 -19.33 5.22
N ASN A 154 10.28 -18.96 4.27
CA ASN A 154 9.70 -19.83 3.24
C ASN A 154 10.40 -19.73 1.88
N SER A 155 11.62 -19.23 1.82
CA SER A 155 12.49 -19.52 0.68
C SER A 155 13.53 -20.55 1.11
N ALA A 156 13.39 -21.79 0.64
CA ALA A 156 14.40 -22.85 0.77
C ALA A 156 15.79 -22.39 0.28
N ASN A 157 15.84 -21.33 -0.53
CA ASN A 157 17.07 -20.70 -1.02
C ASN A 157 17.73 -19.70 -0.05
N GLN A 158 17.10 -19.31 1.07
CA GLN A 158 17.71 -18.38 2.04
C GLN A 158 18.50 -19.06 3.16
N LYS A 159 18.22 -20.33 3.48
CA LYS A 159 18.99 -21.05 4.50
C LYS A 159 20.43 -21.36 4.07
N ALA A 160 20.70 -21.39 2.76
CA ALA A 160 22.03 -21.70 2.22
C ALA A 160 22.98 -20.49 2.12
N ALA A 161 22.46 -19.25 2.08
CA ALA A 161 23.28 -18.04 1.85
C ALA A 161 23.98 -17.49 3.11
N ASN A 162 23.64 -18.00 4.30
CA ASN A 162 24.06 -17.45 5.60
C ASN A 162 25.14 -18.29 6.32
N LYS A 163 26.13 -18.84 5.60
CA LYS A 163 27.36 -19.36 6.23
C LYS A 163 28.58 -19.01 5.38
N GLY A 164 29.26 -17.90 5.70
CA GLY A 164 30.55 -17.58 5.11
C GLY A 164 31.04 -16.16 5.40
N ALA A 165 32.36 -15.95 5.23
CA ALA A 165 33.03 -14.67 5.45
C ALA A 165 32.44 -13.52 4.61
N ARG A 166 31.87 -13.82 3.43
CA ARG A 166 31.18 -12.83 2.59
C ARG A 166 29.92 -12.24 3.23
N ALA A 167 29.10 -13.05 3.90
CA ALA A 167 27.90 -12.57 4.59
C ALA A 167 28.24 -11.71 5.82
N LEU A 168 29.34 -12.03 6.51
CA LEU A 168 29.90 -11.20 7.58
C LEU A 168 30.45 -9.88 7.03
N MET A 169 31.15 -9.92 5.89
CA MET A 169 31.67 -8.72 5.24
C MET A 169 30.54 -7.82 4.72
N GLU A 170 29.50 -8.35 4.08
CA GLU A 170 28.32 -7.57 3.70
C GLU A 170 27.61 -6.96 4.89
N ARG A 171 27.48 -7.70 6.01
CA ARG A 171 26.95 -7.15 7.26
C ARG A 171 27.81 -6.03 7.82
N ALA A 172 29.13 -6.21 7.82
CA ALA A 172 30.08 -5.19 8.28
C ALA A 172 29.98 -3.93 7.39
N LEU A 173 30.06 -4.10 6.07
CA LEU A 173 29.95 -3.00 5.10
C LEU A 173 28.59 -2.31 5.16
N THR A 174 27.51 -3.06 5.41
CA THR A 174 26.17 -2.49 5.67
C THR A 174 26.14 -1.70 6.98
N SER A 175 26.69 -2.25 8.06
CA SER A 175 26.73 -1.59 9.37
C SER A 175 27.60 -0.33 9.37
N MET A 176 28.60 -0.30 8.48
CA MET A 176 29.46 0.86 8.22
C MET A 176 28.87 1.84 7.19
N GLY A 177 27.68 1.58 6.66
CA GLY A 177 27.01 2.44 5.67
C GLY A 177 27.65 2.43 4.27
N LEU A 178 28.61 1.53 4.02
CA LEU A 178 29.35 1.42 2.75
C LEU A 178 28.55 0.67 1.67
N ILE A 179 27.57 -0.14 2.08
CA ILE A 179 26.65 -0.86 1.18
C ILE A 179 25.24 -0.77 1.77
N GLN A 180 24.22 -0.47 0.96
CA GLN A 180 22.84 -0.52 1.44
C GLN A 180 22.31 -1.96 1.42
N LYS A 181 21.75 -2.41 2.55
CA LYS A 181 21.05 -3.69 2.64
C LYS A 181 19.80 -3.61 1.77
N ARG A 182 19.75 -4.42 0.72
CA ARG A 182 18.54 -4.56 -0.10
C ARG A 182 17.44 -5.22 0.73
N ALA A 183 16.21 -4.77 0.57
CA ALA A 183 15.05 -5.43 1.14
C ALA A 183 14.91 -6.85 0.60
N GLY A 184 14.44 -7.77 1.44
CA GLY A 184 14.19 -9.15 1.03
C GLY A 184 12.84 -9.27 0.33
N ASN A 185 12.72 -10.15 -0.66
CA ASN A 185 11.43 -10.46 -1.28
C ASN A 185 10.56 -11.29 -0.31
N VAL A 186 9.35 -10.85 -0.01
CA VAL A 186 8.39 -11.57 0.83
C VAL A 186 7.20 -12.07 0.03
N ASP A 187 6.75 -11.31 -0.99
CA ASP A 187 5.73 -11.71 -1.97
C ASP A 187 4.48 -12.31 -1.31
N THR A 188 3.72 -11.46 -0.62
CA THR A 188 2.56 -11.88 0.17
C THR A 188 1.35 -10.97 -0.02
N ASP A 189 0.18 -11.57 -0.14
CA ASP A 189 -1.10 -10.88 -0.12
C ASP A 189 -1.62 -10.73 1.30
N ASN A 190 -1.95 -9.50 1.68
CA ASN A 190 -2.37 -9.19 3.04
C ASN A 190 -3.70 -8.45 3.04
N PRO A 191 -4.76 -9.03 3.63
CA PRO A 191 -6.07 -8.41 3.66
C PRO A 191 -6.10 -7.21 4.60
N PHE A 192 -6.80 -6.16 4.18
CA PHE A 192 -7.14 -5.01 5.01
C PHE A 192 -8.63 -4.66 4.86
N LEU A 193 -9.16 -4.01 5.90
CA LEU A 193 -10.56 -3.59 5.96
C LEU A 193 -10.60 -2.15 6.44
N ILE A 194 -11.33 -1.30 5.73
CA ILE A 194 -11.51 0.12 6.05
C ILE A 194 -12.99 0.47 6.18
N LYS A 195 -13.30 1.31 7.16
CA LYS A 195 -14.63 1.88 7.38
C LYS A 195 -14.67 3.29 6.82
N ILE A 196 -15.62 3.53 5.92
CA ILE A 196 -15.84 4.83 5.31
C ILE A 196 -16.66 5.70 6.26
N PRO A 197 -16.32 7.00 6.44
CA PRO A 197 -17.14 7.92 7.23
C PRO A 197 -18.58 7.98 6.71
N ALA A 198 -19.56 8.02 7.64
CA ALA A 198 -20.97 7.96 7.28
C ALA A 198 -21.46 9.19 6.50
N ASP A 199 -20.77 10.32 6.68
CA ASP A 199 -21.02 11.59 6.02
C ASP A 199 -20.22 11.75 4.71
N THR A 200 -19.56 10.69 4.22
CA THR A 200 -18.84 10.73 2.95
C THR A 200 -19.80 10.96 1.78
N LYS A 201 -19.52 11.98 0.96
CA LYS A 201 -20.30 12.31 -0.24
C LYS A 201 -19.42 12.34 -1.46
N CYS A 202 -19.65 11.45 -2.41
CA CYS A 202 -18.90 11.45 -3.65
C CYS A 202 -19.53 12.42 -4.65
N THR A 203 -18.74 13.40 -5.10
CA THR A 203 -19.16 14.48 -5.99
C THR A 203 -18.32 14.54 -7.26
N GLY A 204 -17.24 13.75 -7.31
CA GLY A 204 -16.33 13.74 -8.44
C GLY A 204 -16.95 13.11 -9.69
N ALA A 205 -16.42 13.54 -10.83
CA ALA A 205 -16.71 12.93 -12.12
C ALA A 205 -15.39 12.59 -12.82
N VAL A 206 -15.23 11.33 -13.23
CA VAL A 206 -14.02 10.83 -13.89
C VAL A 206 -14.42 9.92 -15.03
N ASP A 207 -13.91 10.17 -16.23
CA ASP A 207 -14.08 9.28 -17.38
C ASP A 207 -15.54 8.91 -17.72
N GLY A 208 -16.48 9.82 -17.44
CA GLY A 208 -17.92 9.62 -17.66
C GLY A 208 -18.66 8.99 -16.49
N MET A 209 -17.96 8.52 -15.45
CA MET A 209 -18.55 8.10 -14.18
C MET A 209 -18.79 9.32 -13.30
N THR A 210 -19.97 9.39 -12.67
CA THR A 210 -20.35 10.43 -11.70
C THR A 210 -20.34 9.86 -10.28
N ASN A 211 -20.49 10.73 -9.27
CA ASN A 211 -20.54 10.33 -7.86
C ASN A 211 -19.31 9.51 -7.43
N VAL A 212 -18.13 9.90 -7.91
CA VAL A 212 -16.86 9.21 -7.65
C VAL A 212 -16.13 9.88 -6.48
N CYS A 213 -15.62 9.06 -5.57
CA CYS A 213 -14.61 9.44 -4.58
C CYS A 213 -13.28 8.75 -4.93
N MET A 214 -12.19 9.31 -4.42
CA MET A 214 -10.88 8.63 -4.40
C MET A 214 -10.50 8.28 -2.97
N ALA A 215 -9.92 7.08 -2.77
CA ALA A 215 -9.28 6.71 -1.51
C ALA A 215 -7.79 6.48 -1.76
N LYS A 216 -6.95 7.28 -1.10
CA LYS A 216 -5.50 7.08 -1.04
C LYS A 216 -5.18 6.18 0.13
N ILE A 217 -4.65 4.99 -0.16
CA ILE A 217 -4.25 3.98 0.80
C ILE A 217 -2.73 3.90 0.73
N ALA A 218 -2.03 4.29 1.79
CA ALA A 218 -0.57 4.23 1.79
C ALA A 218 0.00 3.97 3.18
N ASN A 219 1.15 3.30 3.23
CA ASN A 219 1.97 3.26 4.43
C ASN A 219 2.76 4.58 4.60
N GLU A 220 3.15 4.89 5.84
CA GLU A 220 4.01 6.05 6.12
C GLU A 220 5.42 5.57 6.47
N ASN A 221 6.20 5.25 5.44
CA ASN A 221 7.57 4.75 5.59
C ASN A 221 8.62 5.76 5.06
N ASN A 222 9.81 5.71 5.65
CA ASN A 222 11.01 6.40 5.20
C ASN A 222 11.53 5.91 3.85
N ALA A 223 11.39 4.61 3.55
CA ALA A 223 11.78 4.04 2.25
C ALA A 223 10.88 4.53 1.10
N GLY A 224 9.68 5.00 1.44
CA GLY A 224 8.71 5.60 0.53
C GLY A 224 7.32 5.32 1.06
N PRO A 225 6.36 6.26 0.99
CA PRO A 225 4.97 5.88 1.14
C PRO A 225 4.55 5.08 -0.10
N PHE A 226 4.25 3.82 0.11
CA PHE A 226 3.80 2.84 -0.87
C PHE A 226 2.32 2.52 -0.67
N GLY A 227 1.64 2.23 -1.78
CA GLY A 227 0.25 1.79 -1.77
C GLY A 227 -0.43 2.09 -3.09
N GLY A 228 -1.49 2.91 -3.05
CA GLY A 228 -2.23 3.28 -4.25
C GLY A 228 -3.39 4.22 -3.99
N VAL A 229 -3.94 4.76 -5.08
CA VAL A 229 -5.23 5.46 -5.06
C VAL A 229 -6.25 4.58 -5.77
N VAL A 230 -7.40 4.34 -5.15
CA VAL A 230 -8.54 3.63 -5.74
C VAL A 230 -9.72 4.58 -5.88
N MET A 231 -10.65 4.26 -6.78
CA MET A 231 -11.91 5.00 -6.93
C MET A 231 -13.07 4.15 -6.42
N PHE A 232 -14.06 4.79 -5.82
CA PHE A 232 -15.28 4.13 -5.32
C PHE A 232 -16.47 5.08 -5.37
N GLN A 233 -17.67 4.55 -5.17
CA GLN A 233 -18.91 5.31 -5.12
C GLN A 233 -19.67 4.98 -3.83
N ILE A 234 -20.46 5.94 -3.34
CA ILE A 234 -21.43 5.68 -2.28
C ILE A 234 -22.72 5.17 -2.92
N ALA A 235 -23.15 3.97 -2.54
CA ALA A 235 -24.40 3.39 -3.00
C ALA A 235 -25.58 4.10 -2.34
N GLU A 236 -26.41 4.77 -3.12
CA GLU A 236 -27.60 5.45 -2.62
C GLU A 236 -28.65 4.44 -2.12
N GLY A 237 -29.29 4.74 -0.99
CA GLY A 237 -30.37 3.91 -0.42
C GLY A 237 -29.93 2.60 0.26
N ALA A 238 -28.63 2.30 0.28
CA ALA A 238 -28.08 1.12 0.93
C ALA A 238 -27.85 1.32 2.44
N THR A 239 -28.01 0.27 3.24
CA THR A 239 -27.66 0.25 4.66
C THR A 239 -26.32 -0.45 4.87
N ALA A 240 -25.45 0.15 5.70
CA ALA A 240 -24.14 -0.41 6.00
C ALA A 240 -24.26 -1.80 6.65
N THR A 241 -23.61 -2.79 6.07
CA THR A 241 -23.44 -4.09 6.70
C THR A 241 -22.14 -4.11 7.51
N LYS A 242 -22.07 -4.96 8.55
CA LYS A 242 -20.83 -5.15 9.33
C LYS A 242 -19.86 -6.14 8.68
N GLN A 243 -20.21 -6.70 7.53
CA GLN A 243 -19.48 -7.81 6.90
C GLN A 243 -18.53 -7.28 5.83
N ALA A 244 -17.37 -7.94 5.71
CA ALA A 244 -16.45 -7.66 4.62
C ALA A 244 -17.13 -8.00 3.27
N PRO A 245 -16.89 -7.20 2.22
CA PRO A 245 -17.37 -7.46 0.86
C PRO A 245 -17.14 -8.91 0.44
N GLU A 246 -18.21 -9.62 0.11
CA GLU A 246 -18.11 -10.97 -0.47
C GLU A 246 -17.43 -10.87 -1.85
N GLY A 247 -16.49 -11.77 -2.14
CA GLY A 247 -15.88 -11.87 -3.47
C GLY A 247 -14.63 -11.00 -3.72
N CYS A 248 -14.05 -10.33 -2.71
CA CYS A 248 -12.83 -9.52 -2.90
C CYS A 248 -11.52 -10.31 -3.10
N GLY A 249 -11.58 -11.53 -3.64
CA GLY A 249 -10.38 -12.35 -3.86
C GLY A 249 -9.63 -12.71 -2.56
N MET A 250 -10.33 -12.69 -1.42
CA MET A 250 -9.79 -13.07 -0.10
C MET A 250 -9.53 -14.59 -0.09
N MET A 251 -8.50 -15.06 -0.79
CA MET A 251 -7.98 -16.41 -0.62
C MET A 251 -7.37 -16.51 0.78
N GLY A 252 -8.15 -17.02 1.72
CA GLY A 252 -7.65 -17.57 2.97
C GLY A 252 -7.90 -16.73 4.22
N GLY A 253 -8.98 -17.09 4.92
CA GLY A 253 -9.06 -17.00 6.37
C GLY A 253 -9.32 -15.60 6.92
N ALA A 254 -10.54 -15.37 7.37
CA ALA A 254 -10.80 -14.46 8.48
C ALA A 254 -10.00 -14.93 9.70
N ALA A 255 -8.73 -14.52 9.81
CA ALA A 255 -8.01 -14.57 11.06
C ALA A 255 -8.64 -13.48 11.94
N ALA A 256 -9.47 -13.93 12.89
CA ALA A 256 -10.02 -13.09 13.93
C ALA A 256 -8.93 -12.19 14.50
N ALA A 257 -9.20 -10.88 14.55
CA ALA A 257 -8.32 -9.90 15.16
C ALA A 257 -7.88 -10.40 16.55
N PRO A 258 -6.57 -10.38 16.90
CA PRO A 258 -6.20 -10.61 18.28
C PRO A 258 -6.83 -9.51 19.11
N ALA A 259 -7.60 -9.90 20.13
CA ALA A 259 -8.22 -8.99 21.08
C ALA A 259 -7.17 -7.99 21.57
N ALA A 260 -7.50 -6.70 21.49
CA ALA A 260 -6.68 -5.64 22.04
C ALA A 260 -6.38 -5.96 23.51
N ALA A 261 -5.10 -6.17 23.82
CA ALA A 261 -4.66 -6.37 25.19
C ALA A 261 -5.04 -5.11 25.99
N ALA A 262 -5.98 -5.27 26.92
CA ALA A 262 -6.38 -4.23 27.84
C ALA A 262 -5.13 -3.70 28.58
N ALA A 263 -4.88 -2.41 28.45
CA ALA A 263 -3.86 -1.71 29.22
C ALA A 263 -4.20 -1.83 30.71
N LYS A 264 -3.47 -2.68 31.44
CA LYS A 264 -3.52 -2.70 32.91
C LYS A 264 -2.96 -1.37 33.42
N LYS A 265 -3.87 -0.49 33.85
CA LYS A 265 -3.58 0.74 34.59
C LYS A 265 -2.90 0.35 35.91
N ALA A 266 -1.60 0.62 36.04
CA ALA A 266 -0.89 0.52 37.30
C ALA A 266 -1.31 1.68 38.20
N GLN A 267 -2.36 1.49 39.02
CA GLN A 267 -2.57 2.30 40.21
C GLN A 267 -1.58 1.81 41.28
N ARG A 268 -0.50 2.56 41.51
CA ARG A 268 0.24 2.49 42.78
C ARG A 268 -0.38 3.55 43.70
N SER A 269 -1.16 3.07 44.66
CA SER A 269 -1.51 3.80 45.86
C SER A 269 -0.24 4.08 46.67
N PHE A 270 -0.08 5.34 47.08
CA PHE A 270 0.93 5.79 48.04
C PHE A 270 0.14 6.15 49.30
N GLU A 271 0.19 5.28 50.32
CA GLU A 271 -0.20 5.60 51.69
C GLU A 271 0.76 4.85 52.63
N ALA A 272 1.58 5.64 53.32
CA ALA A 272 2.21 5.48 54.64
C ALA A 272 3.54 6.24 54.65
#